data_AF-A0A257T351-F1
#
_entry.id   AF-A0A257T351-F1
#
_cell.length_a   1.000
_cell.length_b   1.000
_cell.length_c   1.000
_cell.angle_alpha   90.00
_cell.angle_beta   90.00
_cell.angle_gamma   90.00
#
_symmetry.space_group_name_H-M   'P 1'
#
loop_
_entity.id
_entity.type
_entity.pdbx_description
1 polymer ?
#
loop_
_entity_poly.entity_id
_entity_poly.type
_entity_poly.pdbx_seq_one_letter_code
_entity_poly.pdbx_strand_id
1 'polypeptide(L)' 'MSTDKPAIALCRCGHSRKKPFCDGSHNRCGFVAAEQATVS' A
#
# COMPACT_ATOMS: atom_id res chain seq x y z
N MET A 1 4.32 -25.58 2.79
CA MET A 1 4.26 -24.34 3.59
C MET A 1 3.09 -23.53 3.08
N SER A 2 1.89 -23.72 3.63
CA SER A 2 0.68 -23.10 3.08
C SER A 2 0.07 -22.18 4.14
N THR A 3 0.65 -20.99 4.29
CA THR A 3 0.03 -19.89 5.01
C THR A 3 -1.12 -19.34 4.17
N ASP A 4 -2.29 -19.95 4.30
CA ASP A 4 -3.58 -19.42 3.87
C ASP A 4 -3.97 -18.26 4.79
N LYS A 5 -3.34 -17.09 4.58
CA LYS A 5 -3.77 -15.86 5.20
C LYS A 5 -4.14 -14.88 4.10
N PRO A 6 -5.35 -14.29 4.11
CA PRO A 6 -5.73 -13.32 3.10
C PRO A 6 -4.71 -12.18 3.09
N ALA A 7 -4.14 -11.92 1.92
CA ALA A 7 -3.25 -10.79 1.74
C ALA A 7 -4.08 -9.50 1.81
N ILE A 8 -3.87 -8.71 2.86
CA ILE A 8 -4.52 -7.42 3.04
C ILE A 8 -3.54 -6.31 2.67
N ALA A 9 -3.93 -5.47 1.72
CA ALA A 9 -3.15 -4.32 1.31
C ALA A 9 -3.72 -3.03 1.92
N LEU A 10 -2.89 -2.30 2.65
CA LEU A 10 -3.23 -0.99 3.22
C LEU A 10 -2.80 0.14 2.30
N CYS A 11 -3.58 1.22 2.27
CA CYS A 11 -3.26 2.41 1.51
C CYS A 11 -2.19 3.23 2.23
N ARG A 12 -1.05 3.45 1.56
CA ARG A 12 0.00 4.39 1.99
C ARG A 12 0.05 5.67 1.15
N CYS A 13 -0.57 5.68 -0.04
CA CYS A 13 -0.52 6.81 -0.97
C CYS A 13 -1.50 7.95 -0.65
N GLY A 14 -2.43 7.79 0.30
CA GLY A 14 -3.42 8.82 0.66
C GLY A 14 -4.59 9.00 -0.31
N HIS A 15 -4.51 8.49 -1.55
CA HIS A 15 -5.53 8.67 -2.59
C HIS A 15 -6.58 7.56 -2.70
N SER A 16 -6.52 6.51 -1.86
CA SER A 16 -7.53 5.45 -1.91
C SER A 16 -8.93 5.96 -1.57
N ARG A 17 -9.94 5.47 -2.30
CA ARG A 17 -11.36 5.71 -1.97
C ARG A 17 -11.92 4.70 -0.96
N LYS A 18 -11.18 3.62 -0.68
CA LYS A 18 -11.54 2.56 0.26
C LYS A 18 -10.63 2.53 1.49
N LYS A 19 -10.26 3.70 2.03
CA LYS A 19 -9.36 3.80 3.19
C LYS A 19 -9.94 2.99 4.37
N PRO A 20 -9.10 2.25 5.13
CA PRO A 20 -7.63 2.21 5.10
C PRO A 20 -7.04 1.26 4.03
N PHE A 21 -7.86 0.59 3.22
CA PHE A 21 -7.41 -0.40 2.25
C PHE A 21 -6.94 0.21 0.92
N CYS A 22 -6.06 -0.50 0.23
CA CYS A 22 -5.60 -0.15 -1.10
C CYS A 22 -6.66 -0.46 -2.16
N ASP A 23 -6.96 0.51 -3.04
CA ASP A 23 -7.89 0.38 -4.18
C ASP A 23 -7.19 0.58 -5.54
N GLY A 24 -5.87 0.52 -5.56
CA GLY A 24 -5.05 0.76 -6.76
C GLY A 24 -4.86 2.24 -7.13
N SER A 25 -5.36 3.20 -6.34
CA SER A 25 -5.15 4.63 -6.63
C SER A 25 -3.69 5.06 -6.62
N HIS A 26 -2.80 4.32 -5.95
CA HIS A 26 -1.37 4.60 -5.94
C HIS A 26 -0.74 4.62 -7.34
N ASN A 27 -1.23 3.80 -8.27
CA ASN A 27 -0.75 3.79 -9.66
C ASN A 27 -1.21 5.04 -10.42
N ARG A 28 -2.43 5.52 -10.15
CA ARG A 28 -2.99 6.71 -10.82
C ARG A 28 -2.35 8.00 -10.34
N CYS A 29 -2.00 8.09 -9.06
CA CYS A 29 -1.36 9.28 -8.49
C CYS A 29 0.17 9.26 -8.59
N GLY A 30 0.76 8.24 -9.23
CA GLY A 30 2.23 8.14 -9.37
C GLY A 30 2.95 8.03 -8.02
N PHE A 31 2.35 7.37 -7.04
CA PHE A 31 2.97 7.23 -5.71
C PHE A 31 4.19 6.31 -5.80
N VAL A 32 5.37 6.87 -5.51
CA VAL A 32 6.63 6.12 -5.40
C VAL A 32 6.93 5.90 -3.92
N ALA A 33 6.95 4.64 -3.49
CA ALA A 33 7.34 4.30 -2.13
C ALA A 33 8.87 4.29 -2.03
N ALA A 34 9.44 5.00 -1.05
CA ALA A 34 10.80 4.72 -0.61
C ALA A 34 10.80 3.35 0.08
N GLU A 35 11.60 2.42 -0.45
CA GLU A 35 11.70 1.02 0.02
C GLU A 35 12.32 0.93 1.44
N GLN A 36 13.06 1.95 1.87
CA GLN A 36 13.78 1.93 3.13
C GLN A 36 13.33 3.07 4.05
N ALA A 37 13.07 2.73 5.32
CA ALA A 37 13.02 3.72 6.38
C ALA A 37 14.45 4.26 6.54
N THR A 38 14.72 5.45 6.03
CA THR A 38 15.94 6.18 6.37
C THR A 38 15.95 6.34 7.89
N VAL A 39 16.89 5.65 8.53
CA VAL A 39 17.33 6.00 9.88
C VAL A 39 18.15 7.28 9.73
N SER A 40 17.54 8.41 10.05
CA SER A 40 18.26 9.66 10.31
C SER A 40 17.96 10.08 11.73
#